data_AF-A0A3C1GTK0-F1
#
_entry.id   AF-A0A3C1GTK0-F1
#
_cell.length_a   1.000
_cell.length_b   1.000
_cell.length_c   1.000
_cell.angle_alpha   90.00
_cell.angle_beta   90.00
_cell.angle_gamma   90.00
#
_symmetry.space_group_name_H-M   'P 1'
#
loop_
_entity.id
_entity.type
_entity.pdbx_description
1 polymer ?
#
loop_
_entity_poly.entity_id
_entity_poly.type
_entity_poly.pdbx_seq_one_letter_code
_entity_poly.pdbx_strand_id
1 'polypeptide(L)'
;QYGSPNNNHDSYYGDRSADFNTWLNSNRFRAQQVADYQRYLSSQLGARNVPPMEQLLTTARSWDRCGYEPFQLPPRELWSNMVPTLSLYSQLKNQGVLPASTEIRSVYRSPSLNSCAGGARNSKHMTAGAIDVWVPEYDGNLWQLSRMQDSLCQFWQYQGQAMDFGLGLYSTGAVHLDLQGYRKWGFGNTSSSSSCRY
;
A
#
# COMPACT_ATOMS: atom_id res chain seq x y z
N GLN A 1 30.79 6.31 21.67
CA GLN A 1 30.43 6.66 20.29
C GLN A 1 29.59 5.52 19.73
N TYR A 2 28.28 5.69 19.65
CA TYR A 2 27.38 4.77 18.97
C TYR A 2 26.54 5.61 18.01
N GLY A 3 26.76 5.40 16.71
CA GLY A 3 26.10 6.14 15.65
C GLY A 3 24.60 5.89 15.63
N SER A 4 23.83 6.98 15.61
CA SER A 4 22.39 6.95 15.41
C SER A 4 22.07 6.45 13.99
N PRO A 5 21.14 5.50 13.79
CA PRO A 5 20.67 5.17 12.46
C PRO A 5 19.91 6.39 11.92
N ASN A 6 20.36 6.86 10.77
CA ASN A 6 19.85 8.04 10.09
C ASN A 6 18.40 7.78 9.64
N ASN A 7 17.41 8.32 10.37
CA ASN A 7 16.00 8.29 10.00
C ASN A 7 15.75 9.25 8.84
N ASN A 8 16.11 8.82 7.62
CA ASN A 8 15.81 9.50 6.36
C ASN A 8 14.36 9.24 5.88
N HIS A 9 13.41 8.99 6.79
CA HIS A 9 12.04 8.64 6.43
C HIS A 9 11.16 9.85 6.06
N ASP A 10 11.55 11.07 6.45
CA ASP A 10 10.71 12.26 6.31
C ASP A 10 10.91 13.03 4.99
N SER A 11 12.07 12.93 4.33
CA SER A 11 12.32 13.70 3.10
C SER A 11 11.71 13.10 1.83
N TYR A 12 11.19 11.86 1.90
CA TYR A 12 10.76 11.11 0.72
C TYR A 12 9.34 11.47 0.23
N TYR A 13 8.50 12.07 1.09
CA TYR A 13 7.07 12.25 0.77
C TYR A 13 6.69 13.67 0.38
N GLY A 14 7.49 14.68 0.77
CA GLY A 14 7.25 16.09 0.44
C GLY A 14 7.36 16.41 -1.06
N ASP A 15 8.09 15.61 -1.84
CA ASP A 15 8.33 15.83 -3.27
C ASP A 15 7.70 14.77 -4.20
N ARG A 16 6.90 13.85 -3.64
CA ARG A 16 6.35 12.71 -4.39
C ARG A 16 5.60 13.14 -5.65
N SER A 17 4.83 14.23 -5.58
CA SER A 17 4.06 14.70 -6.73
C SER A 17 4.95 15.29 -7.82
N ALA A 18 6.05 15.98 -7.49
CA ALA A 18 6.95 16.51 -8.51
C ALA A 18 7.81 15.41 -9.12
N ASP A 19 8.28 14.46 -8.31
CA ASP A 19 8.95 13.24 -8.77
C ASP A 19 8.04 12.44 -9.71
N PHE A 20 6.77 12.28 -9.34
CA PHE A 20 5.80 11.58 -10.17
C PHE A 20 5.58 12.28 -11.49
N ASN A 21 5.42 13.61 -11.49
CA ASN A 21 5.25 14.37 -12.72
C ASN A 21 6.50 14.29 -13.61
N THR A 22 7.69 14.34 -13.03
CA THR A 22 8.96 14.18 -13.75
C THR A 22 9.05 12.79 -14.39
N TRP A 23 8.74 11.75 -13.62
CA TRP A 23 8.69 10.37 -14.11
C TRP A 23 7.64 10.19 -15.22
N LEU A 24 6.42 10.73 -15.03
CA LEU A 24 5.32 10.64 -15.99
C LEU A 24 5.67 11.33 -17.32
N ASN A 25 6.25 12.53 -17.24
CA ASN A 25 6.55 13.37 -18.41
C ASN A 25 7.81 12.95 -19.17
N SER A 26 8.69 12.15 -18.57
CA SER A 26 9.89 11.64 -19.26
C SER A 26 9.57 10.67 -20.42
N ASN A 27 8.33 10.16 -20.52
CA ASN A 27 7.91 9.29 -21.62
C ASN A 27 6.40 9.45 -21.93
N ARG A 28 6.07 9.97 -23.12
CA ARG A 28 4.67 10.18 -23.55
C ARG A 28 3.81 8.90 -23.58
N PHE A 29 4.41 7.74 -23.89
CA PHE A 29 3.67 6.47 -23.91
C PHE A 29 3.31 6.04 -22.49
N ARG A 30 4.20 6.27 -21.53
CA ARG A 30 3.94 6.05 -20.09
C ARG A 30 2.78 6.94 -19.62
N ALA A 31 2.77 8.23 -19.98
CA ALA A 31 1.69 9.14 -19.62
C ALA A 31 0.31 8.63 -20.10
N GLN A 32 0.24 8.15 -21.34
CA GLN A 32 -0.99 7.57 -21.89
C GLN A 32 -1.41 6.30 -21.13
N GLN A 33 -0.47 5.38 -20.85
CA GLN A 33 -0.77 4.14 -20.13
C GLN A 33 -1.25 4.38 -18.69
N VAL A 34 -0.68 5.36 -18.00
CA VAL A 34 -1.15 5.78 -16.66
C VAL A 34 -2.57 6.34 -16.74
N ALA A 35 -2.86 7.17 -17.75
CA ALA A 35 -4.21 7.69 -17.96
C ALA A 35 -5.22 6.58 -18.29
N ASP A 36 -4.81 5.55 -19.05
CA ASP A 36 -5.63 4.36 -19.31
C ASP A 36 -5.93 3.56 -18.03
N TYR A 37 -4.93 3.39 -17.17
CA TYR A 37 -5.12 2.71 -15.88
C TYR A 37 -6.04 3.49 -14.94
N GLN A 38 -5.86 4.81 -14.85
CA GLN A 38 -6.74 5.68 -14.06
C GLN A 38 -8.19 5.61 -14.56
N ARG A 39 -8.41 5.64 -15.88
CA ARG A 39 -9.74 5.46 -16.48
C ARG A 39 -10.33 4.10 -16.17
N TYR A 40 -9.53 3.04 -16.28
CA TYR A 40 -9.95 1.70 -15.91
C TYR A 40 -10.44 1.65 -14.47
N LEU A 41 -9.61 2.06 -13.50
CA LEU A 41 -10.00 2.07 -12.08
C LEU A 41 -11.24 2.95 -11.83
N SER A 42 -11.32 4.11 -12.47
CA SER A 42 -12.46 5.02 -12.34
C SER A 42 -13.76 4.41 -12.85
N SER A 43 -13.70 3.59 -13.92
CA SER A 43 -14.87 2.87 -14.43
C SER A 43 -15.36 1.76 -13.51
N GLN A 44 -14.46 1.18 -12.70
CA GLN A 44 -14.78 0.08 -11.78
C GLN A 44 -15.25 0.59 -10.41
N LEU A 45 -14.64 1.66 -9.92
CA LEU A 45 -14.82 2.15 -8.54
C LEU A 45 -15.59 3.47 -8.45
N GLY A 46 -15.72 4.19 -9.57
CA GLY A 46 -16.10 5.60 -9.59
C GLY A 46 -14.89 6.50 -9.30
N ALA A 47 -14.77 7.61 -10.04
CA ALA A 47 -13.59 8.48 -10.01
C ALA A 47 -13.23 9.02 -8.61
N ARG A 48 -14.21 9.21 -7.73
CA ARG A 48 -14.00 9.70 -6.35
C ARG A 48 -13.34 8.66 -5.43
N ASN A 49 -13.42 7.38 -5.80
CA ASN A 49 -12.88 6.27 -5.01
C ASN A 49 -11.50 5.82 -5.51
N VAL A 50 -10.96 6.45 -6.56
CA VAL A 50 -9.61 6.16 -7.05
C VAL A 50 -8.62 7.10 -6.36
N PRO A 51 -7.66 6.57 -5.57
CA PRO A 51 -6.62 7.39 -4.98
C PRO A 51 -5.72 8.06 -6.04
N PRO A 52 -4.95 9.09 -5.67
CA PRO A 52 -4.03 9.74 -6.61
C PRO A 52 -3.03 8.75 -7.24
N MET A 53 -2.74 8.91 -8.54
CA MET A 53 -1.88 7.98 -9.28
C MET A 53 -0.46 7.94 -8.76
N GLU A 54 0.05 9.06 -8.25
CA GLU A 54 1.36 9.15 -7.61
C GLU A 54 1.46 8.23 -6.38
N GLN A 55 0.35 7.96 -5.69
CA GLN A 55 0.33 6.98 -4.61
C GLN A 55 0.16 5.56 -5.16
N LEU A 56 -0.77 5.36 -6.10
CA LEU A 56 -1.08 4.03 -6.65
C LEU A 56 0.04 3.40 -7.48
N LEU A 57 0.95 4.22 -7.98
CA LEU A 57 2.09 3.77 -8.78
C LEU A 57 3.39 3.74 -7.99
N THR A 58 3.40 4.15 -6.71
CA THR A 58 4.58 4.04 -5.86
C THR A 58 4.97 2.56 -5.68
N THR A 59 6.24 2.23 -5.92
CA THR A 59 6.77 0.86 -5.83
C THR A 59 7.21 0.50 -4.40
N ALA A 60 8.31 -0.24 -4.23
CA ALA A 60 8.84 -0.58 -2.91
C ALA A 60 9.56 0.62 -2.29
N ARG A 61 9.50 0.79 -0.96
CA ARG A 61 10.26 1.84 -0.24
C ARG A 61 11.77 1.80 -0.49
N SER A 62 12.31 0.62 -0.79
CA SER A 62 13.74 0.40 -1.05
C SER A 62 14.09 0.40 -2.55
N TRP A 63 13.26 1.00 -3.39
CA TRP A 63 13.46 1.01 -4.85
C TRP A 63 14.84 1.55 -5.22
N ASP A 64 15.32 2.57 -4.49
CA ASP A 64 16.56 3.30 -4.75
C ASP A 64 17.78 2.40 -4.53
N ARG A 65 17.84 1.75 -3.37
CA ARG A 65 18.86 0.76 -3.01
C ARG A 65 18.81 -0.46 -3.91
N CYS A 66 17.64 -0.77 -4.47
CA CYS A 66 17.45 -1.85 -5.42
C CYS A 66 17.76 -1.46 -6.87
N GLY A 67 17.97 -0.17 -7.18
CA GLY A 67 18.24 0.32 -8.53
C GLY A 67 17.01 0.29 -9.46
N TYR A 68 15.81 0.48 -8.93
CA TYR A 68 14.56 0.55 -9.71
C TYR A 68 14.04 1.99 -9.80
N GLU A 69 12.91 2.22 -10.48
CA GLU A 69 12.21 3.51 -10.46
C GLU A 69 11.28 3.62 -9.23
N PRO A 70 11.05 4.84 -8.70
CA PRO A 70 10.12 5.07 -7.60
C PRO A 70 8.66 4.74 -7.95
N PHE A 71 8.33 4.79 -9.25
CA PHE A 71 6.99 4.51 -9.75
C PHE A 71 7.00 3.42 -10.82
N GLN A 72 5.95 2.59 -10.85
CA GLN A 72 5.78 1.56 -11.86
C GLN A 72 4.30 1.28 -12.10
N LEU A 73 3.92 1.18 -13.38
CA LEU A 73 2.60 0.70 -13.78
C LEU A 73 2.56 -0.83 -13.74
N PRO A 74 1.53 -1.46 -13.11
CA PRO A 74 1.35 -2.90 -13.22
C PRO A 74 1.04 -3.31 -14.67
N PRO A 75 1.47 -4.51 -15.10
CA PRO A 75 0.99 -5.14 -16.33
C PRO A 75 -0.54 -5.12 -16.42
N ARG A 76 -1.07 -4.93 -17.63
CA ARG A 76 -2.50 -4.68 -17.87
C ARG A 76 -3.38 -5.83 -17.40
N GLU A 77 -2.90 -7.05 -17.57
CA GLU A 77 -3.53 -8.29 -17.12
C GLU A 77 -3.70 -8.39 -15.60
N LEU A 78 -3.00 -7.57 -14.82
CA LEU A 78 -3.11 -7.53 -13.37
C LEU A 78 -4.03 -6.42 -12.84
N TRP A 79 -4.51 -5.50 -13.69
CA TRP A 79 -5.24 -4.31 -13.24
C TRP A 79 -6.50 -4.63 -12.44
N SER A 80 -7.22 -5.69 -12.81
CA SER A 80 -8.44 -6.11 -12.11
C SER A 80 -8.19 -6.56 -10.67
N ASN A 81 -6.99 -7.01 -10.34
CA ASN A 81 -6.65 -7.46 -8.98
C ASN A 81 -6.64 -6.30 -7.98
N MET A 82 -6.45 -5.06 -8.44
CA MET A 82 -6.42 -3.88 -7.56
C MET A 82 -7.83 -3.44 -7.14
N VAL A 83 -8.84 -3.71 -7.97
CA VAL A 83 -10.21 -3.21 -7.78
C VAL A 83 -10.79 -3.61 -6.42
N PRO A 84 -10.75 -4.89 -5.99
CA PRO A 84 -11.31 -5.28 -4.70
C PRO A 84 -10.58 -4.60 -3.52
N THR A 85 -9.25 -4.50 -3.60
CA THR A 85 -8.43 -3.87 -2.55
C THR A 85 -8.71 -2.38 -2.41
N LEU A 86 -8.90 -1.66 -3.52
CA LEU A 86 -9.30 -0.24 -3.45
C LEU A 86 -10.75 -0.06 -2.98
N SER A 87 -11.64 -0.98 -3.32
CA SER A 87 -13.01 -0.98 -2.79
C SER A 87 -13.01 -1.13 -1.26
N LEU A 88 -12.23 -2.08 -0.73
CA LEU A 88 -12.01 -2.22 0.72
C LEU A 88 -11.39 -0.95 1.31
N TYR A 89 -10.36 -0.38 0.68
CA TYR A 89 -9.72 0.84 1.15
C TYR A 89 -10.72 2.00 1.28
N SER A 90 -11.55 2.23 0.26
CA SER A 90 -12.64 3.21 0.32
C SER A 90 -13.66 2.89 1.41
N GLN A 91 -14.04 1.63 1.59
CA GLN A 91 -14.96 1.20 2.64
C GLN A 91 -14.40 1.50 4.04
N LEU A 92 -13.14 1.15 4.30
CA LEU A 92 -12.47 1.40 5.57
C LEU A 92 -12.38 2.90 5.88
N LYS A 93 -12.11 3.76 4.88
CA LYS A 93 -12.14 5.22 5.04
C LYS A 93 -13.53 5.75 5.32
N ASN A 94 -14.54 5.28 4.58
CA ASN A 94 -15.93 5.71 4.75
C ASN A 94 -16.51 5.30 6.11
N GLN A 95 -16.07 4.18 6.67
CA GLN A 95 -16.46 3.71 8.00
C GLN A 95 -15.64 4.33 9.14
N GLY A 96 -14.63 5.17 8.82
CA GLY A 96 -13.76 5.79 9.81
C GLY A 96 -12.77 4.82 10.48
N VAL A 97 -12.61 3.61 9.93
CA VAL A 97 -11.58 2.65 10.39
C VAL A 97 -10.20 3.15 9.99
N LEU A 98 -10.07 3.64 8.75
CA LEU A 98 -8.90 4.36 8.28
C LEU A 98 -9.18 5.87 8.24
N PRO A 99 -8.29 6.72 8.79
CA PRO A 99 -8.44 8.16 8.72
C PRO A 99 -8.43 8.70 7.29
N ALA A 100 -9.01 9.87 7.08
CA ALA A 100 -9.02 10.54 5.78
C ALA A 100 -7.60 10.84 5.26
N SER A 101 -6.66 11.12 6.17
CA SER A 101 -5.25 11.38 5.90
C SER A 101 -4.42 10.15 5.55
N THR A 102 -5.02 8.95 5.56
CA THR A 102 -4.32 7.72 5.15
C THR A 102 -3.77 7.84 3.72
N GLU A 103 -2.49 7.49 3.55
CA GLU A 103 -1.75 7.50 2.30
C GLU A 103 -1.31 6.10 1.89
N ILE A 104 -1.36 5.81 0.60
CA ILE A 104 -0.75 4.63 0.00
C ILE A 104 0.73 4.90 -0.27
N ARG A 105 1.59 3.93 0.04
CA ARG A 105 3.06 4.10 0.01
C ARG A 105 3.83 2.96 -0.64
N SER A 106 3.18 1.86 -0.95
CA SER A 106 3.76 0.77 -1.73
C SER A 106 2.64 -0.06 -2.35
N VAL A 107 2.76 -0.35 -3.64
CA VAL A 107 1.70 -0.98 -4.44
C VAL A 107 2.30 -2.06 -5.33
N TYR A 108 2.27 -1.94 -6.65
CA TYR A 108 2.81 -2.98 -7.51
C TYR A 108 4.34 -3.03 -7.40
N ARG A 109 4.87 -4.25 -7.31
CA ARG A 109 6.31 -4.51 -7.38
C ARG A 109 6.54 -5.60 -8.42
N SER A 110 7.42 -5.34 -9.38
CA SER A 110 7.91 -6.42 -10.24
C SER A 110 8.54 -7.55 -9.40
N PRO A 111 8.55 -8.81 -9.86
CA PRO A 111 9.12 -9.92 -9.09
C PRO A 111 10.56 -9.70 -8.63
N SER A 112 11.38 -9.07 -9.49
CA SER A 112 12.78 -8.78 -9.19
C SER A 112 12.92 -7.67 -8.13
N LEU A 113 12.12 -6.60 -8.22
CA LEU A 113 12.06 -5.57 -7.18
C LEU A 113 11.55 -6.15 -5.85
N ASN A 114 10.50 -6.97 -5.87
CA ASN A 114 9.98 -7.62 -4.68
C ASN A 114 11.04 -8.49 -3.99
N SER A 115 11.82 -9.26 -4.76
CA SER A 115 12.92 -10.07 -4.23
C SER A 115 14.01 -9.20 -3.59
N CYS A 116 14.44 -8.13 -4.25
CA CYS A 116 15.47 -7.23 -3.71
C CYS A 116 15.00 -6.52 -2.43
N ALA A 117 13.73 -6.10 -2.40
CA ALA A 117 13.10 -5.45 -1.24
C ALA A 117 12.83 -6.41 -0.07
N GLY A 118 13.22 -7.69 -0.17
CA GLY A 118 12.98 -8.70 0.86
C GLY A 118 11.51 -9.13 0.98
N GLY A 119 10.71 -8.93 -0.06
CA GLY A 119 9.31 -9.33 -0.11
C GLY A 119 9.13 -10.85 -0.13
N ALA A 120 8.00 -11.32 0.39
CA ALA A 120 7.66 -12.74 0.39
C ALA A 120 7.50 -13.29 -1.05
N ARG A 121 7.82 -14.58 -1.25
CA ARG A 121 7.72 -15.28 -2.55
C ARG A 121 6.32 -15.25 -3.16
N ASN A 122 5.28 -15.21 -2.33
CA ASN A 122 3.88 -15.14 -2.74
C ASN A 122 3.25 -13.78 -2.44
N SER A 123 4.05 -12.70 -2.41
CA SER A 123 3.57 -11.35 -2.11
C SER A 123 2.51 -10.90 -3.12
N LYS A 124 1.40 -10.36 -2.61
CA LYS A 124 0.30 -9.84 -3.44
C LYS A 124 0.60 -8.49 -4.08
N HIS A 125 1.72 -7.86 -3.72
CA HIS A 125 2.24 -6.72 -4.48
C HIS A 125 2.71 -7.12 -5.88
N MET A 126 3.17 -8.37 -6.07
CA MET A 126 3.57 -8.87 -7.40
C MET A 126 2.40 -9.19 -8.32
N THR A 127 1.20 -9.36 -7.75
CA THR A 127 -0.05 -9.59 -8.50
C THR A 127 -0.88 -8.32 -8.65
N ALA A 128 -0.35 -7.15 -8.25
CA ALA A 128 -1.09 -5.88 -8.18
C ALA A 128 -2.39 -5.98 -7.37
N GLY A 129 -2.40 -6.81 -6.32
CA GLY A 129 -3.55 -7.01 -5.44
C GLY A 129 -3.40 -6.38 -4.07
N ALA A 130 -2.24 -5.81 -3.74
CA ALA A 130 -1.96 -5.26 -2.42
C ALA A 130 -1.57 -3.79 -2.43
N ILE A 131 -1.89 -3.12 -1.32
CA ILE A 131 -1.39 -1.80 -0.97
C ILE A 131 -0.81 -1.84 0.46
N ASP A 132 0.29 -1.11 0.66
CA ASP A 132 0.76 -0.71 1.98
C ASP A 132 0.35 0.74 2.22
N VAL A 133 -0.29 1.00 3.35
CA VAL A 133 -0.75 2.32 3.76
C VAL A 133 -0.10 2.79 5.04
N TRP A 134 -0.13 4.11 5.24
CA TRP A 134 0.32 4.78 6.46
C TRP A 134 -0.59 5.97 6.76
N VAL A 135 -0.64 6.36 8.03
CA VAL A 135 -1.35 7.55 8.47
C VAL A 135 -0.32 8.53 9.02
N PRO A 136 0.06 9.57 8.25
CA PRO A 136 1.08 10.54 8.68
C PRO A 136 0.75 11.19 10.02
N GLU A 137 -0.52 11.49 10.28
CA GLU A 137 -0.93 12.16 11.53
C GLU A 137 -0.78 11.27 12.78
N TYR A 138 -0.59 9.96 12.60
CA TYR A 138 -0.36 9.01 13.70
C TYR A 138 1.11 8.67 13.89
N ASP A 139 2.01 9.27 13.10
CA ASP A 139 3.43 9.03 13.26
C ASP A 139 3.93 9.52 14.63
N GLY A 140 4.70 8.67 15.32
CA GLY A 140 5.08 8.87 16.72
C GLY A 140 3.93 8.79 17.74
N ASN A 141 2.65 8.71 17.32
CA ASN A 141 1.50 8.59 18.21
C ASN A 141 1.03 7.14 18.37
N LEU A 142 1.71 6.41 19.26
CA LEU A 142 1.45 4.98 19.51
C LEU A 142 0.00 4.69 19.93
N TRP A 143 -0.66 5.60 20.64
CA TRP A 143 -2.04 5.40 21.09
C TRP A 143 -3.04 5.44 19.93
N GLN A 144 -2.95 6.45 19.06
CA GLN A 144 -3.80 6.54 17.87
C GLN A 144 -3.53 5.37 16.91
N LEU A 145 -2.25 5.03 16.73
CA LEU A 145 -1.85 3.89 15.93
C LEU A 145 -2.45 2.58 16.46
N SER A 146 -2.32 2.31 17.76
CA SER A 146 -2.89 1.10 18.39
C SER A 146 -4.40 1.04 18.22
N ARG A 147 -5.10 2.16 18.43
CA ARG A 147 -6.56 2.22 18.30
C ARG A 147 -7.02 1.93 16.86
N MET A 148 -6.34 2.48 15.86
CA MET A 148 -6.62 2.17 14.45
C MET A 148 -6.37 0.69 14.15
N GLN A 149 -5.27 0.12 14.65
CA GLN A 149 -4.96 -1.29 14.49
C GLN A 149 -6.03 -2.19 15.13
N ASP A 150 -6.53 -1.83 16.32
CA ASP A 150 -7.62 -2.57 16.97
C ASP A 150 -8.92 -2.52 16.14
N SER A 151 -9.26 -1.38 15.56
CA SER A 151 -10.42 -1.27 14.66
C SER A 151 -10.26 -2.08 13.37
N LEU A 152 -9.06 -2.12 12.79
CA LEU A 152 -8.75 -2.98 11.63
C LEU A 152 -8.86 -4.46 11.99
N CYS A 153 -8.38 -4.85 13.18
CA CYS A 153 -8.50 -6.22 13.67
C CYS A 153 -9.96 -6.63 13.87
N GLN A 154 -10.79 -5.76 14.44
CA GLN A 154 -12.23 -6.00 14.57
C GLN A 154 -12.89 -6.14 13.20
N PHE A 155 -12.62 -5.23 12.26
CA PHE A 155 -13.15 -5.34 10.89
C PHE A 155 -12.75 -6.68 10.26
N TRP A 156 -11.47 -7.04 10.34
CA TRP A 156 -10.95 -8.30 9.80
C TRP A 156 -11.63 -9.53 10.41
N GLN A 157 -11.84 -9.54 11.72
CA GLN A 157 -12.50 -10.64 12.43
C GLN A 157 -13.96 -10.84 11.98
N TYR A 158 -14.71 -9.75 11.80
CA TYR A 158 -16.15 -9.83 11.48
C TYR A 158 -16.44 -9.94 9.98
N GLN A 159 -15.64 -9.31 9.13
CA GLN A 159 -15.91 -9.18 7.69
C GLN A 159 -14.83 -9.80 6.81
N GLY A 160 -13.64 -10.05 7.35
CA GLY A 160 -12.47 -10.41 6.55
C GLY A 160 -12.59 -11.76 5.85
N GLN A 161 -13.22 -12.76 6.50
CA GLN A 161 -13.36 -14.09 5.90
C GLN A 161 -14.20 -14.07 4.62
N ALA A 162 -15.30 -13.31 4.61
CA ALA A 162 -16.19 -13.19 3.46
C ALA A 162 -15.54 -12.45 2.28
N MET A 163 -14.46 -11.71 2.52
CA MET A 163 -13.78 -10.88 1.53
C MET A 163 -12.42 -11.42 1.11
N ASP A 164 -11.96 -12.54 1.69
CA ASP A 164 -10.58 -13.00 1.54
C ASP A 164 -9.54 -11.94 1.94
N PHE A 165 -9.81 -11.25 3.06
CA PHE A 165 -8.99 -10.11 3.49
C PHE A 165 -7.66 -10.56 4.12
N GLY A 166 -6.56 -10.22 3.45
CA GLY A 166 -5.19 -10.26 3.96
C GLY A 166 -4.82 -8.96 4.67
N LEU A 167 -4.51 -9.05 5.96
CA LEU A 167 -4.17 -7.89 6.82
C LEU A 167 -2.78 -8.05 7.46
N GLY A 168 -1.86 -7.14 7.15
CA GLY A 168 -0.56 -7.05 7.84
C GLY A 168 -0.46 -5.80 8.69
N LEU A 169 -0.11 -5.93 9.96
CA LEU A 169 0.05 -4.79 10.88
C LEU A 169 1.50 -4.72 11.38
N TYR A 170 2.21 -3.66 11.00
CA TYR A 170 3.64 -3.52 11.34
C TYR A 170 3.83 -2.52 12.48
N SER A 171 4.84 -2.76 13.33
CA SER A 171 5.21 -1.86 14.43
C SER A 171 5.68 -0.48 13.95
N THR A 172 6.13 -0.38 12.70
CA THR A 172 6.47 0.89 12.05
C THR A 172 5.24 1.74 11.70
N GLY A 173 4.03 1.26 11.98
CA GLY A 173 2.78 1.92 11.63
C GLY A 173 2.29 1.70 10.20
N ALA A 174 3.05 0.95 9.39
CA ALA A 174 2.58 0.52 8.08
C ALA A 174 1.46 -0.53 8.24
N VAL A 175 0.49 -0.50 7.33
CA VAL A 175 -0.61 -1.45 7.26
C VAL A 175 -0.69 -2.01 5.85
N HIS A 176 -0.63 -3.33 5.72
CA HIS A 176 -0.82 -4.04 4.45
C HIS A 176 -2.30 -4.42 4.28
N LEU A 177 -2.86 -4.20 3.09
CA LEU A 177 -4.21 -4.58 2.72
C LEU A 177 -4.21 -5.34 1.37
N ASP A 178 -4.86 -6.50 1.31
CA ASP A 178 -5.21 -7.19 0.06
C ASP A 178 -6.48 -8.05 0.21
N LEU A 179 -7.18 -8.33 -0.89
CA LEU A 179 -8.32 -9.26 -0.91
C LEU A 179 -8.01 -10.57 -1.66
N GLN A 180 -6.81 -11.13 -1.47
CA GLN A 180 -6.37 -12.36 -2.14
C GLN A 180 -6.03 -13.48 -1.15
N GLY A 181 -6.75 -13.54 -0.04
CA GLY A 181 -6.87 -14.67 0.88
C GLY A 181 -6.99 -14.24 2.34
N TYR A 182 -7.91 -14.85 3.09
CA TYR A 182 -8.15 -14.53 4.50
C TYR A 182 -6.96 -14.92 5.41
N ARG A 183 -6.14 -13.94 5.80
CA ARG A 183 -4.95 -14.15 6.63
C ARG A 183 -4.52 -12.88 7.35
N LYS A 184 -3.75 -13.04 8.41
CA LYS A 184 -3.16 -11.92 9.16
C LYS A 184 -1.72 -12.18 9.59
N TRP A 185 -0.93 -11.12 9.74
CA TRP A 185 0.45 -11.21 10.24
C TRP A 185 0.91 -9.90 10.89
N GLY A 186 2.05 -9.94 11.59
CA GLY A 186 2.66 -8.76 12.23
C GLY A 186 4.17 -8.63 12.00
N PHE A 187 4.89 -8.13 13.02
CA PHE A 187 6.31 -7.71 12.97
C PHE A 187 7.31 -8.77 12.44
N GLY A 188 6.93 -10.05 12.36
CA GLY A 188 7.77 -11.12 11.80
C GLY A 188 7.31 -11.67 10.44
N ASN A 189 6.34 -11.05 9.77
CA ASN A 189 5.64 -11.65 8.61
C ASN A 189 4.99 -13.01 8.93
N THR A 190 4.71 -13.28 10.20
CA THR A 190 4.08 -14.53 10.68
C THR A 190 2.73 -14.24 11.32
N SER A 191 1.82 -15.19 11.22
CA SER A 191 0.50 -15.11 11.86
C SER A 191 0.59 -15.01 13.39
N SER A 192 1.54 -15.73 14.00
CA SER A 192 1.79 -15.71 15.45
C SER A 192 2.25 -14.34 15.97
N SER A 193 2.78 -13.48 15.09
CA SER A 193 3.21 -12.11 15.45
C SER A 193 2.11 -11.05 15.23
N SER A 194 0.93 -11.45 14.75
CA SER A 194 -0.17 -10.52 14.51
C SER A 194 -0.73 -9.94 15.82
N SER A 195 -1.00 -8.64 15.83
CA SER A 195 -1.66 -7.95 16.96
C SER A 195 -3.15 -8.27 17.06
N CYS A 196 -3.81 -8.70 15.98
CA CYS A 196 -5.22 -9.09 16.04
C CYS A 196 -5.37 -10.41 16.78
N ARG A 197 -6.00 -10.37 17.95
CA ARG A 197 -6.29 -11.55 18.77
C ARG A 197 -7.69 -12.06 18.45
N TYR A 198 -7.74 -13.33 18.01
CA TYR A 198 -8.90 -14.07 17.48
C TYR A 198 -9.41 -13.53 16.15
#